data_AF-A0A8I0GC32-F1
#
_entry.id   AF-A0A8I0GC32-F1
#
_cell.length_a   1.000
_cell.length_b   1.000
_cell.length_c   1.000
_cell.angle_alpha   90.00
_cell.angle_beta   90.00
_cell.angle_gamma   90.00
#
_symmetry.space_group_name_H-M   'P 1'
#
loop_
_entity.id
_entity.type
_entity.pdbx_description
1 polymer ?
#
loop_
_entity_poly.entity_id
_entity_poly.type
_entity_poly.pdbx_seq_one_letter_code
_entity_poly.pdbx_strand_id
1 'polypeptide(L)'
;MVEEIIDQVAPAQAEPEDDQPIYVISTAAQLADMHPQTLRQYDRLGLVTPQRTKGGGRRYSPADIRRLREIQRLSHDEGVNLAGISRIMELERDNDRLRREVDGLRSVLDHLASLRTRVFAADAGGGVTEYSRGERPREPRALVRYSRASQALVLVPRTPRAPVHRDDAEERFR
;
A
#
# COMPACT_ATOMS: atom_id res chain seq x y z
N MET A 1 2.67 23.18 -15.94
CA MET A 1 2.28 22.57 -17.23
C MET A 1 3.21 21.39 -17.52
N VAL A 2 3.16 20.32 -16.69
CA VAL A 2 3.78 18.99 -16.92
C VAL A 2 3.33 17.96 -15.85
N GLU A 3 2.16 18.12 -15.22
CA GLU A 3 1.68 17.23 -14.12
C GLU A 3 0.33 16.58 -14.41
N GLU A 4 0.01 16.35 -15.69
CA GLU A 4 -1.10 15.48 -16.10
C GLU A 4 -0.51 14.49 -17.08
N ILE A 5 -0.34 13.22 -16.70
CA ILE A 5 -0.25 12.06 -17.64
C ILE A 5 -0.14 10.70 -16.92
N ILE A 6 0.04 10.62 -15.60
CA ILE A 6 0.17 9.31 -14.92
C ILE A 6 -0.91 9.10 -13.85
N ASP A 7 -2.18 9.03 -14.28
CA ASP A 7 -3.24 8.48 -13.40
C ASP A 7 -4.33 7.69 -14.16
N GLN A 8 -4.02 7.19 -15.36
CA GLN A 8 -4.95 6.35 -16.12
C GLN A 8 -4.40 4.97 -16.43
N VAL A 9 -4.02 4.23 -15.39
CA VAL A 9 -4.28 2.77 -15.33
C VAL A 9 -4.48 2.42 -13.86
N ALA A 10 -5.63 2.83 -13.29
CA ALA A 10 -6.15 2.11 -12.15
C ALA A 10 -6.43 0.67 -12.63
N PRO A 11 -5.83 -0.38 -12.05
CA PRO A 11 -6.32 -1.73 -12.33
C PRO A 11 -7.76 -1.74 -11.86
N ALA A 12 -8.69 -2.06 -12.77
CA ALA A 12 -10.08 -2.29 -12.42
C ALA A 12 -10.07 -3.22 -11.20
N GLN A 13 -10.47 -2.68 -10.04
CA GLN A 13 -10.66 -3.50 -8.86
C GLN A 13 -11.71 -4.51 -9.27
N ALA A 14 -11.28 -5.76 -9.51
CA ALA A 14 -12.20 -6.85 -9.77
C ALA A 14 -13.03 -6.96 -8.50
N GLU A 15 -14.27 -6.47 -8.56
CA GLU A 15 -15.24 -6.58 -7.48
C GLU A 15 -15.27 -8.05 -7.06
N PRO A 16 -15.26 -8.38 -5.75
CA PRO A 16 -15.20 -9.78 -5.30
C PRO A 16 -16.36 -10.66 -5.82
N GLU A 17 -17.43 -10.02 -6.31
CA GLU A 17 -18.57 -10.68 -6.96
C GLU A 17 -18.22 -11.25 -8.36
N ASP A 18 -17.20 -10.71 -9.02
CA ASP A 18 -16.78 -11.13 -10.37
C ASP A 18 -16.10 -12.49 -10.43
N ASP A 19 -15.60 -13.00 -9.31
CA ASP A 19 -14.96 -14.31 -9.23
C ASP A 19 -15.94 -15.43 -8.89
N GLN A 20 -17.22 -15.12 -8.61
CA GLN A 20 -18.19 -16.14 -8.26
C GLN A 20 -18.61 -16.97 -9.50
N PRO A 21 -18.36 -18.29 -9.52
CA PRO A 21 -18.59 -19.12 -10.70
C PRO A 21 -20.06 -19.56 -10.79
N ILE A 22 -20.87 -18.72 -11.44
CA ILE A 22 -22.31 -18.89 -11.56
C ILE A 22 -22.77 -19.41 -12.93
N TYR A 23 -21.94 -19.28 -13.98
CA TYR A 23 -22.34 -19.57 -15.35
C TYR A 23 -21.95 -20.98 -15.79
N VAL A 24 -22.91 -21.76 -16.29
CA VAL A 24 -22.60 -23.02 -16.98
C VAL A 24 -21.97 -22.75 -18.35
N ILE A 25 -21.29 -23.75 -18.92
CA ILE A 25 -20.58 -23.61 -20.20
C ILE A 25 -21.43 -23.07 -21.35
N SER A 26 -22.70 -23.44 -21.45
CA SER A 26 -23.59 -22.95 -22.50
C SER A 26 -23.86 -21.45 -22.37
N THR A 27 -24.14 -20.98 -21.15
CA THR A 27 -24.36 -19.56 -20.86
C THR A 27 -23.07 -18.76 -21.01
N ALA A 28 -21.95 -19.29 -20.52
CA ALA A 28 -20.65 -18.65 -20.67
C ALA A 28 -20.26 -18.51 -22.16
N ALA A 29 -20.52 -19.52 -22.99
CA ALA A 29 -20.27 -19.49 -24.42
C ALA A 29 -21.10 -18.40 -25.13
N GLN A 30 -22.39 -18.27 -24.78
CA GLN A 30 -23.24 -17.20 -25.31
C GLN A 30 -22.76 -15.82 -24.87
N LEU A 31 -22.39 -15.65 -23.59
CA LEU A 31 -21.90 -14.38 -23.06
C LEU A 31 -20.55 -14.00 -23.67
N ALA A 32 -19.67 -14.96 -23.93
CA ALA A 32 -18.37 -14.73 -24.56
C ALA A 32 -18.45 -14.61 -26.09
N ASP A 33 -19.62 -14.80 -26.71
CA ASP A 33 -19.80 -14.92 -28.17
C ASP A 33 -18.85 -15.96 -28.81
N MET A 34 -18.86 -17.17 -28.22
CA MET A 34 -17.97 -18.27 -28.59
C MET A 34 -18.70 -19.60 -28.66
N HIS A 35 -18.10 -20.56 -29.36
CA HIS A 35 -18.59 -21.94 -29.34
C HIS A 35 -18.16 -22.66 -28.04
N PRO A 36 -19.03 -23.49 -27.41
CA PRO A 36 -18.66 -24.25 -26.21
C PRO A 36 -17.42 -25.13 -26.36
N GLN A 37 -17.12 -25.60 -27.56
CA GLN A 37 -15.91 -26.38 -27.83
C GLN A 37 -14.63 -25.55 -27.68
N THR A 38 -14.67 -24.26 -28.06
CA THR A 38 -13.57 -23.32 -27.90
C THR A 38 -13.28 -23.07 -26.43
N LEU A 39 -14.31 -22.88 -25.61
CA LEU A 39 -14.16 -22.75 -24.16
C LEU A 39 -13.50 -23.99 -23.53
N ARG A 40 -13.86 -25.20 -24.00
CA ARG A 40 -13.19 -26.44 -23.56
C ARG A 40 -11.75 -26.53 -24.01
N GLN A 41 -11.41 -25.99 -25.17
CA GLN A 41 -10.04 -25.91 -25.64
C GLN A 41 -9.23 -24.95 -24.77
N TYR A 42 -9.76 -23.77 -24.47
CA TYR A 42 -9.09 -22.78 -23.62
C TYR A 42 -8.92 -23.26 -22.18
N ASP A 43 -9.90 -23.97 -21.62
CA ASP A 43 -9.75 -24.65 -20.33
C ASP A 43 -8.62 -25.69 -20.34
N ARG A 44 -8.55 -26.54 -21.37
CA ARG A 44 -7.48 -27.54 -21.50
C ARG A 44 -6.09 -26.92 -21.65
N LEU A 45 -6.02 -25.75 -22.29
CA LEU A 45 -4.77 -24.99 -22.45
C LEU A 45 -4.42 -24.18 -21.19
N GLY A 46 -5.28 -24.17 -20.16
CA GLY A 46 -5.05 -23.41 -18.93
C GLY A 46 -5.23 -21.90 -19.08
N LEU A 47 -5.77 -21.43 -20.22
CA LEU A 47 -6.01 -20.01 -20.47
C LEU A 47 -7.10 -19.43 -19.57
N VAL A 48 -8.08 -20.27 -19.21
CA VAL A 48 -9.16 -19.97 -18.26
C VAL A 48 -9.35 -21.21 -17.40
N THR A 49 -9.46 -21.05 -16.08
CA THR A 49 -9.61 -22.19 -15.15
C THR A 49 -10.97 -22.13 -14.46
N PRO A 50 -12.04 -22.66 -15.09
CA PRO A 50 -13.36 -22.66 -14.49
C PRO A 50 -13.42 -23.56 -13.25
N GLN A 51 -14.29 -23.21 -12.30
CA GLN A 51 -14.57 -24.08 -11.16
C GLN A 51 -15.28 -25.36 -11.63
N ARG A 52 -14.88 -26.50 -11.10
CA ARG A 52 -15.54 -27.79 -11.38
C ARG A 52 -16.58 -28.09 -10.30
N THR A 53 -17.78 -28.50 -10.73
CA THR A 53 -18.82 -29.01 -9.83
C THR A 53 -18.54 -30.46 -9.43
N LYS A 54 -19.21 -30.95 -8.38
CA LYS A 54 -19.14 -32.37 -7.94
C LYS A 54 -19.48 -33.37 -9.06
N GLY A 55 -20.29 -32.96 -10.05
CA GLY A 55 -20.64 -33.76 -11.24
C GLY A 55 -19.71 -33.58 -12.44
N GLY A 56 -18.56 -32.89 -12.27
CA GLY A 56 -17.59 -32.66 -13.35
C GLY A 56 -17.97 -31.55 -14.34
N GLY A 57 -19.06 -30.81 -14.10
CA GLY A 57 -19.47 -29.67 -14.90
C GLY A 57 -18.58 -28.45 -14.66
N ARG A 58 -18.38 -27.62 -15.68
CA ARG A 58 -17.63 -26.36 -15.59
C ARG A 58 -18.55 -25.22 -15.20
N ARG A 59 -18.12 -24.41 -14.24
CA ARG A 59 -18.74 -23.13 -13.89
C ARG A 59 -17.74 -22.01 -14.07
N TYR A 60 -18.17 -21.00 -14.81
CA TYR A 60 -17.42 -19.82 -15.16
C TYR A 60 -17.91 -18.64 -14.34
N SER A 61 -16.99 -17.79 -13.92
CA SER A 61 -17.30 -16.52 -13.28
C SER A 61 -17.46 -15.38 -14.30
N PRO A 62 -18.02 -14.23 -13.92
CA PRO A 62 -17.94 -13.01 -14.73
C PRO A 62 -16.51 -12.66 -15.18
N ALA A 63 -15.51 -12.82 -14.31
CA ALA A 63 -14.11 -12.59 -14.62
C ALA A 63 -13.59 -13.57 -15.70
N ASP A 64 -13.99 -14.84 -15.65
CA ASP A 64 -13.66 -15.81 -16.68
C ASP A 64 -14.22 -15.39 -18.05
N ILE A 65 -15.45 -14.86 -18.10
CA ILE A 65 -16.07 -14.42 -19.36
C ILE A 65 -15.30 -13.24 -19.95
N ARG A 66 -14.90 -12.26 -19.14
CA ARG A 66 -14.06 -11.15 -19.60
C ARG A 66 -12.72 -11.65 -20.15
N ARG A 67 -12.11 -12.59 -19.44
CA ARG A 67 -10.86 -13.23 -19.87
C ARG A 67 -11.02 -13.97 -21.20
N LEU A 68 -12.12 -14.70 -21.41
CA LEU A 68 -12.42 -15.34 -22.69
C LEU A 68 -12.50 -14.32 -23.83
N ARG A 69 -13.24 -13.22 -23.65
CA ARG A 69 -13.34 -12.17 -24.68
C ARG A 69 -11.99 -11.54 -25.01
N GLU A 70 -11.15 -11.33 -24.01
CA GLU A 70 -9.81 -10.78 -24.22
C GLU A 70 -8.90 -11.74 -25.00
N ILE A 71 -8.93 -13.03 -24.66
CA ILE A 71 -8.24 -14.07 -25.44
C ILE A 71 -8.71 -14.07 -26.90
N GLN A 72 -10.02 -13.89 -27.15
CA GLN A 72 -10.57 -13.78 -28.50
C GLN A 72 -9.98 -12.61 -29.26
N ARG A 73 -9.99 -11.43 -28.63
CA ARG A 73 -9.51 -10.16 -29.19
C ARG A 73 -8.03 -10.27 -29.57
N LEU A 74 -7.19 -10.75 -28.66
CA LEU A 74 -5.76 -10.97 -28.90
C LEU A 74 -5.51 -12.00 -30.03
N SER A 75 -6.35 -13.03 -30.11
CA SER A 75 -6.21 -14.06 -31.14
C SER A 75 -6.67 -13.60 -32.53
N HIS A 76 -7.77 -12.84 -32.62
CA HIS A 76 -8.35 -12.41 -33.90
C HIS A 76 -7.74 -11.12 -34.43
N ASP A 77 -7.60 -10.10 -33.57
CA ASP A 77 -7.23 -8.75 -34.01
C ASP A 77 -5.71 -8.59 -34.10
N GLU A 78 -4.98 -9.19 -33.15
CA GLU A 78 -3.53 -9.06 -33.04
C GLU A 78 -2.77 -10.28 -33.60
N GLY A 79 -3.49 -11.33 -34.00
CA GLY A 79 -2.93 -12.55 -34.59
C GLY A 79 -2.03 -13.34 -33.62
N VAL A 80 -2.17 -13.14 -32.31
CA VAL A 80 -1.33 -13.79 -31.31
C VAL A 80 -1.72 -15.26 -31.19
N ASN A 81 -0.73 -16.15 -31.24
CA ASN A 81 -0.97 -17.57 -31.05
C ASN A 81 -1.38 -17.88 -29.59
N LEU A 82 -2.11 -18.98 -29.37
CA LEU A 82 -2.62 -19.34 -28.04
C LEU A 82 -1.51 -19.56 -26.99
N ALA A 83 -0.32 -20.01 -27.40
CA ALA A 83 0.81 -20.17 -26.48
C ALA A 83 1.37 -18.80 -26.04
N GLY A 84 1.41 -17.84 -26.96
CA GLY A 84 1.77 -16.45 -26.71
C GLY A 84 0.77 -15.79 -25.78
N ILE A 85 -0.53 -15.97 -26.03
CA ILE A 85 -1.59 -15.50 -25.12
C ILE A 85 -1.42 -16.12 -23.74
N SER A 86 -1.22 -17.43 -23.63
CA SER A 86 -0.95 -18.09 -22.34
C SER A 86 0.21 -17.43 -21.59
N ARG A 87 1.31 -17.15 -22.30
CA ARG A 87 2.49 -16.52 -21.72
C ARG A 87 2.23 -15.09 -21.27
N ILE A 88 1.48 -14.31 -22.05
CA ILE A 88 1.06 -12.95 -21.68
C ILE A 88 0.23 -12.98 -20.39
N MET A 89 -0.79 -13.84 -20.33
CA MET A 89 -1.66 -13.94 -19.14
C MET A 89 -0.92 -14.43 -17.88
N GLU A 90 0.11 -15.27 -18.04
CA GLU A 90 1.02 -15.62 -16.93
C GLU A 90 1.81 -14.41 -16.45
N LEU A 91 2.43 -13.67 -17.39
CA LEU A 91 3.23 -12.50 -17.08
C LEU A 91 2.42 -11.39 -16.43
N GLU A 92 1.17 -11.17 -16.86
CA GLU A 92 0.25 -10.23 -16.23
C GLU A 92 -0.06 -10.62 -14.78
N ARG A 93 -0.36 -11.89 -14.52
CA ARG A 93 -0.60 -12.39 -13.16
C ARG A 93 0.62 -12.21 -12.26
N ASP A 94 1.81 -12.50 -12.77
CA ASP A 94 3.05 -12.27 -12.05
C ASP A 94 3.30 -10.78 -11.81
N ASN A 95 3.03 -9.93 -12.78
CA ASN A 95 3.16 -8.48 -12.65
C ASN A 95 2.21 -7.95 -11.57
N ASP A 96 0.95 -8.36 -11.57
CA ASP A 96 -0.04 -7.95 -10.56
C ASP A 96 0.33 -8.45 -9.16
N ARG A 97 0.90 -9.65 -9.06
CA ARG A 97 1.42 -10.18 -7.78
C ARG A 97 2.58 -9.32 -7.28
N LEU A 98 3.56 -9.04 -8.16
CA LEU A 98 4.72 -8.22 -7.82
C LEU A 98 4.31 -6.79 -7.43
N ARG A 99 3.37 -6.17 -8.16
CA ARG A 99 2.83 -4.85 -7.83
C ARG A 99 2.21 -4.84 -6.42
N ARG A 100 1.35 -5.82 -6.11
CA ARG A 100 0.75 -5.97 -4.78
C ARG A 100 1.80 -6.17 -3.69
N GLU A 101 2.86 -6.92 -3.96
CA GLU A 101 3.97 -7.10 -3.03
C GLU A 101 4.72 -5.78 -2.80
N VAL A 102 5.04 -5.03 -3.85
CA VAL A 102 5.67 -3.71 -3.74
C VAL A 102 4.80 -2.75 -2.94
N ASP A 103 3.49 -2.71 -3.19
CA ASP A 103 2.57 -1.82 -2.47
C ASP A 103 2.44 -2.22 -1.00
N GLY A 104 2.41 -3.53 -0.71
CA GLY A 104 2.47 -4.04 0.67
C GLY A 104 3.75 -3.64 1.39
N LEU A 105 4.90 -3.77 0.74
CA LEU A 105 6.19 -3.35 1.31
C LEU A 105 6.25 -1.84 1.55
N ARG A 106 5.74 -1.03 0.61
CA ARG A 106 5.62 0.44 0.79
C ARG A 106 4.77 0.79 2.00
N SER A 107 3.61 0.14 2.14
CA SER A 107 2.73 0.36 3.30
C SER A 107 3.42 0.02 4.63
N VAL A 108 4.21 -1.05 4.68
CA VAL A 108 5.01 -1.41 5.86
C VAL A 108 6.07 -0.34 6.16
N LEU A 109 6.79 0.15 5.14
CA LEU A 109 7.79 1.20 5.31
C LEU A 109 7.16 2.51 5.81
N ASP A 110 6.02 2.90 5.26
CA ASP A 110 5.27 4.09 5.69
C ASP A 110 4.79 3.96 7.14
N HIS A 111 4.30 2.77 7.51
CA HIS A 111 3.92 2.47 8.88
C HIS A 111 5.12 2.60 9.84
N LEU A 112 6.26 1.98 9.52
CA LEU A 112 7.48 2.08 10.34
C LEU A 112 8.01 3.52 10.43
N ALA A 113 7.95 4.28 9.33
CA ALA A 113 8.33 5.68 9.30
C ALA A 113 7.43 6.53 10.24
N SER A 114 6.12 6.26 10.24
CA SER A 114 5.17 6.94 11.15
C SER A 114 5.49 6.66 12.63
N LEU A 115 5.89 5.44 12.97
CA LEU A 115 6.26 5.07 14.33
C LEU A 115 7.55 5.77 14.79
N ARG A 116 8.52 5.95 13.89
CA ARG A 116 9.84 6.54 14.20
C ARG A 116 9.84 8.08 14.28
N THR A 117 8.76 8.71 13.84
CA THR A 117 8.67 10.18 13.68
C THR A 117 8.06 10.90 14.87
N ARG A 118 7.40 10.16 15.78
CA ARG A 118 6.82 10.72 17.01
C ARG A 118 7.89 10.81 18.09
N VAL A 119 8.24 12.03 18.48
CA VAL A 119 9.15 12.27 19.60
C VAL A 119 8.38 12.97 20.70
N PHE A 120 8.30 12.32 21.85
CA PHE A 120 7.69 12.91 23.03
C PHE A 120 8.72 13.76 23.74
N ALA A 121 8.30 14.94 24.16
CA ALA A 121 9.07 15.74 25.08
C ALA A 121 8.33 15.87 26.41
N ALA A 122 9.05 15.58 27.49
CA ALA A 122 8.54 15.75 28.85
C ALA A 122 9.09 17.06 29.46
N ASP A 123 8.22 17.84 30.11
CA ASP A 123 8.61 18.99 30.92
C ASP A 123 8.93 18.59 32.38
N ALA A 124 9.52 19.50 33.15
CA ALA A 124 9.88 19.24 34.54
C ALA A 124 8.69 19.11 35.51
N GLY A 125 7.49 19.50 35.09
CA GLY A 125 6.23 19.28 35.81
C GLY A 125 5.59 17.91 35.50
N GLY A 126 6.17 17.13 34.59
CA GLY A 126 5.65 15.82 34.18
C GLY A 126 4.67 15.85 33.02
N GLY A 127 4.45 17.02 32.40
CA GLY A 127 3.64 17.12 31.18
C GLY A 127 4.35 16.50 29.97
N VAL A 128 3.61 15.83 29.10
CA VAL A 128 4.13 15.18 27.89
C VAL A 128 3.51 15.84 26.66
N THR A 129 4.35 16.40 25.79
CA THR A 129 3.93 16.98 24.51
C THR A 129 4.50 16.16 23.35
N GLU A 130 3.65 15.86 22.37
CA GLU A 130 4.06 15.18 21.13
C GLU A 130 4.66 16.19 20.14
N TYR A 131 5.82 15.86 19.57
CA TYR A 131 6.47 16.62 18.52
C TYR A 131 6.78 15.74 17.31
N SER A 132 6.71 16.34 16.12
CA SER A 132 7.26 15.72 14.91
C SER A 132 8.78 15.78 14.91
N ARG A 133 9.46 14.73 14.43
CA ARG A 133 10.92 14.73 14.24
C ARG A 133 11.35 15.94 13.40
N GLY A 134 12.09 16.88 14.02
CA GLY A 134 12.57 18.11 13.38
C GLY A 134 11.79 19.39 13.74
N GLU A 135 10.63 19.24 14.39
CA GLU A 135 9.88 20.36 14.95
C GLU A 135 10.63 20.92 16.17
N ARG A 136 10.96 22.22 16.14
CA ARG A 136 11.58 22.89 17.29
C ARG A 136 10.51 23.10 18.37
N PRO A 137 10.78 22.70 19.62
CA PRO A 137 9.90 23.01 20.74
C PRO A 137 9.58 24.50 20.78
N ARG A 138 8.30 24.85 20.84
CA ARG A 138 7.85 26.26 20.87
C ARG A 138 8.20 26.97 22.20
N GLU A 139 8.65 26.24 23.22
CA GLU A 139 9.16 26.84 24.45
C GLU A 139 10.57 27.41 24.27
N PRO A 140 10.79 28.73 24.35
CA PRO A 140 12.03 29.37 23.88
C PRO A 140 13.30 29.06 24.68
N ARG A 141 13.28 28.24 25.74
CA ARG A 141 14.40 28.14 26.72
C ARG A 141 14.66 26.77 27.36
N ALA A 142 14.04 25.70 26.86
CA ALA A 142 14.28 24.36 27.39
C ALA A 142 15.53 23.70 26.76
N LEU A 143 16.37 23.08 27.60
CA LEU A 143 17.48 22.23 27.17
C LEU A 143 16.93 20.87 26.76
N VAL A 144 17.27 20.44 25.55
CA VAL A 144 16.83 19.14 25.01
C VAL A 144 17.85 18.06 25.34
N ARG A 145 17.46 17.06 26.14
CA ARG A 145 18.30 15.89 26.44
C ARG A 145 17.76 14.66 25.72
N TYR A 146 18.55 14.06 24.83
CA TYR A 146 18.16 12.84 24.10
C TYR A 146 18.60 11.57 24.84
N SER A 147 17.67 10.64 25.09
CA SER A 147 17.98 9.30 25.60
C SER A 147 18.03 8.30 24.46
N ARG A 148 19.19 7.67 24.23
CA ARG A 148 19.32 6.57 23.25
C ARG A 148 18.57 5.30 23.66
N ALA A 149 18.41 5.06 24.97
CA ALA A 149 17.74 3.86 25.49
C ALA A 149 16.22 3.91 25.29
N SER A 150 15.64 5.11 25.32
CA SER A 150 14.18 5.32 25.29
C SER A 150 13.70 6.03 24.02
N GLN A 151 14.62 6.48 23.16
CA GLN A 151 14.37 7.36 22.01
C GLN A 151 13.54 8.63 22.33
N ALA A 152 13.60 9.08 23.59
CA ALA A 152 12.85 10.24 24.07
C ALA A 152 13.72 11.50 24.11
N LEU A 153 13.10 12.66 23.86
CA LEU A 153 13.67 13.97 24.16
C LEU A 153 13.11 14.42 25.52
N VAL A 154 13.95 14.99 26.39
CA VAL A 154 13.51 15.56 27.67
C VAL A 154 13.78 17.06 27.62
N LEU A 155 12.77 17.88 27.90
CA LEU A 155 12.88 19.34 27.95
C LEU A 155 13.15 19.75 29.40
N VAL A 156 14.39 20.12 29.67
CA VAL A 156 14.80 20.61 31.00
C VAL A 156 14.73 22.13 31.02
N PRO A 157 13.91 22.76 31.88
CA PRO A 157 13.90 24.21 32.01
C PRO A 157 15.27 24.67 32.52
N ARG A 158 15.82 25.74 31.93
CA ARG A 158 16.99 26.41 32.50
C ARG A 158 16.58 27.03 33.83
N THR A 159 17.13 26.54 34.93
CA THR A 159 17.06 27.26 36.22
C THR A 159 17.64 28.66 36.00
N PRO A 160 16.94 29.73 36.38
CA PRO A 160 17.51 31.07 36.33
C PRO A 160 18.78 31.08 37.18
N ARG A 161 19.89 31.53 36.59
CA ARG A 161 21.15 31.71 37.31
C ARG A 161 20.86 32.68 38.45
N ALA A 162 21.03 32.22 39.70
CA ALA A 162 20.81 33.06 40.87
C ALA A 162 21.58 34.38 40.71
N PRO A 163 20.99 35.54 41.04
CA PRO A 163 21.70 36.80 40.99
C PRO A 163 22.89 36.72 41.94
N VAL A 164 24.08 37.00 41.43
CA VAL A 164 25.28 37.14 42.25
C VAL A 164 25.05 38.38 43.12
N HIS A 165 24.77 38.20 44.40
CA HIS A 165 24.83 39.31 45.36
C HIS A 165 26.26 39.86 45.29
N ARG A 166 26.41 41.07 44.76
CA ARG A 166 27.58 41.88 45.05
C ARG A 166 27.40 42.35 46.48
N ASP A 167 28.27 41.88 47.37
CA ASP A 167 28.37 42.41 48.72
C ASP A 167 28.64 43.92 48.63
N ASP A 168 27.71 44.71 49.15
CA ASP A 168 27.90 46.12 49.46
C ASP A 168 28.89 46.22 50.63
N ALA A 169 30.18 46.27 50.30
CA ALA A 169 31.26 46.58 51.23
C ALA A 169 31.47 48.10 51.33
N GLU A 170 30.46 48.83 51.81
CA GLU A 170 30.62 50.22 52.23
C GLU A 170 29.78 50.48 53.47
N GLU A 171 30.38 50.36 54.66
CA GLU A 171 30.07 51.15 55.87
C GLU A 171 30.81 50.61 57.09
N ARG A 172 32.14 50.74 57.16
CA ARG A 172 32.88 50.76 58.46
C ARG A 172 34.18 51.54 58.34
N PHE A 173 34.09 52.86 58.31
CA PHE A 173 35.13 53.72 58.90
C PHE A 173 34.48 55.02 59.37
N ARG A 174 34.28 55.12 60.68
CA ARG A 174 34.12 56.37 61.43
C ARG A 174 35.00 56.26 62.66
#